data_AF-A0A2E1JHJ4-F1
#
_entry.id   AF-A0A2E1JHJ4-F1
#
_cell.length_a   1.000
_cell.length_b   1.000
_cell.length_c   1.000
_cell.angle_alpha   90.00
_cell.angle_beta   90.00
_cell.angle_gamma   90.00
#
_symmetry.space_group_name_H-M   'P 1'
#
loop_
_entity.id
_entity.type
_entity.pdbx_description
1 polymer ?
#
loop_
_entity_poly.entity_id
_entity_poly.type
_entity_poly.pdbx_seq_one_letter_code
_entity_poly.pdbx_strand_id
1 'polypeptide(L)' 'MKVDFVKEEVGGIDVNMFEHFFQSLCNHAFLTLHIENFSGENTHHQIETIFKAFGRALRMALEIDSKQEDVIPSTKGAL' A
#
# COMPACT_ATOMS: atom_id res chain seq x y z
N MET A 1 2.32 7.34 -5.82
CA MET A 1 2.98 7.09 -4.51
C MET A 1 3.74 8.35 -4.13
N LYS A 2 3.73 8.80 -2.87
CA LYS A 2 4.43 10.05 -2.45
C LYS A 2 5.62 9.72 -1.56
N VAL A 3 6.81 9.64 -2.17
CA VAL A 3 8.03 9.23 -1.47
C VAL A 3 9.21 9.95 -2.10
N ASP A 4 9.97 10.68 -1.27
CA ASP A 4 11.22 11.29 -1.67
C ASP A 4 12.36 10.29 -1.40
N PHE A 5 12.60 9.39 -2.36
CA PHE A 5 13.65 8.38 -2.22
C PHE A 5 15.04 9.03 -2.19
N VAL A 6 15.89 8.58 -1.27
CA VAL A 6 17.26 9.11 -1.12
C VAL A 6 18.21 8.67 -2.25
N LYS A 7 17.91 7.53 -2.88
CA LYS A 7 18.65 6.94 -4.00
C LYS A 7 17.67 6.41 -5.03
N GLU A 8 18.09 6.39 -6.28
CA GLU A 8 17.31 5.92 -7.43
C GLU A 8 17.28 4.38 -7.57
N GLU A 9 18.11 3.66 -6.80
CA GLU A 9 18.20 2.20 -6.86
C GLU A 9 18.43 1.59 -5.46
N VAL A 10 17.93 0.38 -5.24
CA VAL A 10 18.29 -0.49 -4.12
C VAL A 10 18.46 -1.93 -4.59
N GLY A 11 19.64 -2.52 -4.32
CA GLY A 11 19.89 -3.95 -4.57
C GLY A 11 19.69 -4.40 -6.02
N GLY A 12 19.99 -3.55 -7.02
CA GLY A 12 19.78 -3.87 -8.44
C GLY A 12 18.40 -3.49 -8.97
N ILE A 13 17.54 -2.85 -8.16
CA ILE A 13 16.15 -2.52 -8.51
C ILE A 13 15.97 -1.00 -8.51
N ASP A 14 15.54 -0.46 -9.65
CA ASP A 14 15.13 0.94 -9.81
C ASP A 14 13.91 1.24 -8.90
N VAL A 15 13.96 2.34 -8.15
CA VAL A 15 12.90 2.68 -7.18
C VAL A 15 11.53 2.90 -7.81
N ASN A 16 11.46 3.25 -9.10
CA ASN A 16 10.21 3.38 -9.83
C ASN A 16 9.45 2.04 -9.92
N MET A 17 10.17 0.90 -9.85
CA MET A 17 9.52 -0.42 -9.88
C MET A 17 8.62 -0.67 -8.67
N PHE A 18 8.89 -0.02 -7.52
CA PHE A 18 8.01 -0.14 -6.36
C PHE A 18 6.69 0.60 -6.55
N GLU A 19 6.70 1.77 -7.21
CA GLU A 19 5.46 2.44 -7.60
C GLU A 19 4.68 1.61 -8.64
N HIS A 20 5.37 1.07 -9.65
CA HIS A 20 4.74 0.18 -10.63
C HIS A 20 4.15 -1.08 -9.99
N PHE A 21 4.81 -1.66 -8.97
CA PHE A 21 4.28 -2.78 -8.21
C PHE A 21 2.94 -2.42 -7.57
N PHE A 22 2.86 -1.33 -6.82
CA PHE A 22 1.62 -0.94 -6.14
C PHE A 22 0.52 -0.52 -7.13
N GLN A 23 0.87 0.17 -8.23
CA GLN A 23 -0.09 0.48 -9.28
C GLN A 23 -0.67 -0.78 -9.92
N SER A 24 0.19 -1.76 -10.22
CA SER A 24 -0.23 -3.05 -10.78
C SER A 24 -1.11 -3.81 -9.80
N LEU A 25 -0.76 -3.79 -8.51
CA LEU A 25 -1.56 -4.39 -7.45
C LEU A 25 -2.95 -3.77 -7.37
N CYS A 26 -3.07 -2.44 -7.32
CA CYS A 26 -4.37 -1.74 -7.28
C CYS A 26 -5.24 -2.09 -8.50
N ASN A 27 -4.65 -2.12 -9.69
CA ASN A 27 -5.37 -2.41 -10.93
C ASN A 27 -5.99 -3.82 -10.93
N HIS A 28 -5.32 -4.81 -10.33
CA HIS A 28 -5.76 -6.21 -10.37
C HIS A 28 -6.51 -6.66 -9.12
N ALA A 29 -6.27 -6.00 -7.98
CA ALA A 29 -6.98 -6.27 -6.73
C ALA A 29 -8.24 -5.39 -6.56
N PHE A 30 -8.50 -4.45 -7.48
CA PHE A 30 -9.64 -3.53 -7.46
C PHE A 30 -9.76 -2.76 -6.13
N LEU A 31 -8.62 -2.28 -5.62
CA LEU A 31 -8.56 -1.50 -4.38
C LEU A 31 -8.04 -0.09 -4.62
N THR A 32 -8.44 0.82 -3.73
CA THR A 32 -7.87 2.17 -3.65
C THR A 32 -6.76 2.18 -2.60
N LEU A 33 -5.57 2.62 -2.99
CA LEU A 33 -4.40 2.67 -2.11
C LEU A 33 -3.74 4.04 -2.17
N HIS A 34 -3.41 4.57 -1.00
CA HIS A 34 -2.61 5.78 -0.84
C HIS A 34 -1.36 5.44 -0.05
N ILE A 35 -0.20 5.87 -0.55
CA ILE A 35 1.10 5.66 0.09
C ILE A 35 1.79 7.01 0.18
N GLU A 36 2.18 7.38 1.40
CA GLU A 36 2.97 8.57 1.71
C GLU A 36 4.08 8.17 2.70
N ASN A 37 5.32 8.48 2.35
CA ASN A 37 6.46 8.34 3.26
C ASN A 37 6.78 9.71 3.84
N PHE A 38 6.55 9.88 5.15
CA PHE A 38 6.75 11.16 5.81
C PHE A 38 8.23 11.55 5.97
N SER A 39 9.12 10.56 6.09
CA SER A 39 10.56 10.77 6.22
C SER A 39 11.35 9.48 5.96
N GLY A 40 12.63 9.64 5.61
CA GLY A 40 13.59 8.55 5.53
C GLY A 40 14.94 9.02 4.99
N GLU A 41 16.01 8.44 5.51
CA GLU A 41 17.40 8.74 5.09
C GLU A 41 18.05 7.56 4.35
N ASN A 42 17.29 6.49 4.13
CA ASN A 42 17.77 5.26 3.50
C ASN A 42 16.67 4.64 2.63
N THR A 43 16.91 4.55 1.32
CA THR A 43 15.96 3.99 0.34
C THR A 43 15.46 2.59 0.71
N HIS A 44 16.33 1.71 1.21
CA HIS A 44 15.91 0.37 1.63
C HIS A 44 14.90 0.44 2.76
N HIS A 45 15.19 1.21 3.80
CA HIS A 45 14.26 1.38 4.94
C HIS A 45 12.97 2.10 4.53
N GLN A 46 13.02 3.05 3.61
CA GLN A 46 11.82 3.71 3.06
C GLN A 46 10.91 2.68 2.41
N ILE A 47 11.44 1.86 1.51
CA ILE A 47 10.69 0.79 0.82
C ILE A 47 10.16 -0.23 1.83
N GLU A 48 11.01 -0.74 2.72
CA GLU A 48 10.61 -1.74 3.70
C GLU A 48 9.49 -1.22 4.62
N THR A 49 9.58 0.04 5.06
CA THR A 49 8.55 0.68 5.87
C THR A 49 7.23 0.78 5.12
N ILE A 50 7.26 1.11 3.82
CA ILE A 50 6.07 1.17 2.98
C ILE A 50 5.41 -0.20 2.85
N PHE A 51 6.17 -1.26 2.58
CA PHE A 51 5.61 -2.61 2.52
C PHE A 51 5.06 -3.09 3.87
N LYS A 52 5.73 -2.76 4.98
CA LYS A 52 5.22 -3.07 6.33
C LYS A 52 3.94 -2.30 6.65
N ALA A 53 3.87 -1.01 6.32
CA ALA A 53 2.69 -0.18 6.53
C ALA A 53 1.52 -0.69 5.67
N PHE A 54 1.78 -0.98 4.39
CA PHE A 54 0.81 -1.60 3.49
C PHE A 54 0.28 -2.92 4.05
N GLY A 55 1.17 -3.84 4.49
CA GLY A 55 0.76 -5.12 5.04
C GLY A 55 -0.14 -4.98 6.27
N ARG A 56 0.14 -4.02 7.16
CA ARG A 56 -0.73 -3.71 8.30
C ARG A 56 -2.08 -3.12 7.88
N ALA A 57 -2.08 -2.15 6.97
CA ALA A 57 -3.29 -1.52 6.48
C ALA A 57 -4.21 -2.52 5.75
N LEU A 58 -3.62 -3.34 4.88
CA LEU A 58 -4.34 -4.39 4.16
C LEU A 58 -4.93 -5.43 5.12
N ARG A 59 -4.16 -5.87 6.13
CA ARG A 59 -4.66 -6.76 7.16
C ARG A 59 -5.89 -6.16 7.86
N MET A 60 -5.80 -4.91 8.33
CA MET A 60 -6.93 -4.25 8.99
C MET A 60 -8.15 -4.13 8.08
N ALA A 61 -7.95 -3.86 6.79
CA ALA A 61 -9.04 -3.75 5.81
C ALA A 61 -9.72 -5.09 5.50
N LEU A 62 -9.01 -6.22 5.66
CA LEU A 62 -9.52 -7.57 5.41
C LEU A 62 -10.03 -8.28 6.67
N GLU A 63 -9.87 -7.70 7.86
CA GLU A 63 -10.37 -8.28 9.10
C GLU A 63 -11.91 -8.28 9.12
N ILE A 64 -12.50 -9.39 9.59
CA ILE A 64 -13.95 -9.49 9.75
C ILE A 64 -14.41 -8.56 10.88
N ASP A 65 -15.30 -7.63 10.57
CA ASP A 65 -15.92 -6.76 11.56
C ASP A 65 -17.20 -7.42 12.12
N SER A 66 -17.10 -7.96 13.34
CA SER A 66 -18.25 -8.54 14.07
C SER A 66 -19.44 -7.58 14.27
N LYS A 67 -19.25 -6.26 14.11
CA LYS A 67 -20.34 -5.28 14.19
C LYS A 67 -21.08 -5.08 12.87
N GLN A 68 -20.56 -5.63 11.77
CA GLN A 68 -21.09 -5.49 10.41
C GLN A 68 -21.24 -6.87 9.75
N GLU A 69 -21.49 -7.91 10.54
CA GLU A 69 -21.75 -9.26 10.03
C GLU A 69 -22.89 -9.26 9.00
N ASP A 70 -22.68 -9.97 7.90
CA ASP A 70 -23.60 -10.10 6.76
C ASP A 70 -24.03 -8.78 6.08
N VAL A 71 -23.34 -7.66 6.35
CA VAL A 71 -23.60 -6.35 5.72
C VAL A 71 -22.49 -6.02 4.73
N ILE A 72 -22.86 -5.59 3.52
CA ILE A 72 -21.91 -4.99 2.58
C ILE A 72 -21.59 -3.57 3.09
N PRO A 73 -20.33 -3.22 3.38
CA PRO A 73 -19.95 -1.92 3.94
C PRO A 73 -19.95 -0.81 2.87
N SER A 74 -21.13 -0.58 2.26
CA SER A 74 -21.35 0.41 1.22
C SER A 74 -22.81 0.87 1.25
N THR A 75 -23.03 2.19 1.27
CA THR A 75 -24.38 2.77 1.19
C THR A 75 -25.09 2.49 -0.13
N LYS A 76 -24.35 2.08 -1.16
CA LYS A 76 -24.89 1.65 -2.46
C LYS A 76 -25.30 0.18 -2.49
N GLY A 77 -24.99 -0.59 -1.44
CA GLY A 77 -25.28 -2.03 -1.37
C GLY A 77 -24.37 -2.90 -2.24
N ALA A 78 -23.27 -2.35 -2.77
CA ALA A 78 -22.28 -3.06 -3.58
C ALA A 78 -20.87 -2.46 -3.38
N LEU A 79 -19.83 -3.27 -3.61
CA LEU A 79 -18.41 -2.88 -3.64
C LEU A 79 -17.84 -3.03 -5.04
#